data_AF-A0A942QK73-F1
#
_entry.id   AF-A0A942QK73-F1
#
_cell.length_a   1.000
_cell.length_b   1.000
_cell.length_c   1.000
_cell.angle_alpha   90.00
_cell.angle_beta   90.00
_cell.angle_gamma   90.00
#
_symmetry.space_group_name_H-M   'P 1'
#
loop_
_entity.id
_entity.type
_entity.pdbx_description
1 polymer ?
#
loop_
_entity_poly.entity_id
_entity_poly.type
_entity_poly.pdbx_seq_one_letter_code
_entity_poly.pdbx_strand_id
1 'polypeptide(L)'
;MIATAPQLEDGTYFPTLFYLTCPWLVLYINGLESTTAVSEWAEKLATEPDLRSRMIATDARYRAMRASFAGGTDPTPDVGIAGQRSPLSTKCIHAHVATYLAGLDDPVGESVVSSMTACCCPSDLCRTYLEDA
;
A
#
# COMPACT_ATOMS: atom_id res chain seq x y z
N MET A 1 2.33 10.02 1.66
CA MET A 1 1.47 9.01 2.31
C MET A 1 1.12 9.52 3.70
N ILE A 2 0.04 9.03 4.30
CA ILE A 2 -0.30 9.26 5.72
C ILE A 2 -0.46 7.91 6.41
N ALA A 3 -0.13 7.87 7.70
CA ALA A 3 -0.43 6.74 8.57
C ALA A 3 -1.68 7.06 9.41
N THR A 4 -2.59 6.11 9.53
CA THR A 4 -3.81 6.24 10.33
C THR A 4 -3.87 5.16 11.39
N ALA A 5 -4.53 5.45 12.51
CA ALA A 5 -4.86 4.42 13.49
C ALA A 5 -5.77 3.37 12.83
N PRO A 6 -5.65 2.07 13.18
CA PRO A 6 -6.48 1.00 12.63
C PRO A 6 -7.89 0.98 13.25
N GLN A 7 -8.40 2.12 13.71
CA GLN A 7 -9.71 2.29 14.32
C GLN A 7 -10.30 3.63 13.87
N LEU A 8 -11.56 3.58 13.43
CA LEU A 8 -12.35 4.74 13.06
C LEU A 8 -12.92 5.44 14.31
N GLU A 9 -13.41 6.67 14.14
CA GLU A 9 -14.00 7.46 15.24
C GLU A 9 -15.22 6.78 15.89
N ASP A 10 -15.96 5.97 15.13
CA ASP A 10 -17.10 5.19 15.61
C ASP A 10 -16.70 3.89 16.34
N GLY A 11 -15.39 3.63 16.47
CA GLY A 11 -14.83 2.44 17.10
C GLY A 11 -14.63 1.26 16.16
N THR A 12 -15.07 1.33 14.91
CA THR A 12 -14.89 0.26 13.91
C THR A 12 -13.42 0.07 13.56
N TYR A 13 -12.94 -1.16 13.56
CA TYR A 13 -11.56 -1.45 13.16
C TYR A 13 -11.39 -1.47 11.64
N PHE A 14 -10.32 -0.86 11.17
CA PHE A 14 -9.99 -0.80 9.75
C PHE A 14 -8.58 -1.36 9.49
N PRO A 15 -8.40 -2.26 8.51
CA PRO A 15 -7.14 -2.98 8.35
C PRO A 15 -6.03 -2.16 7.70
N THR A 16 -6.35 -1.02 7.07
CA THR A 16 -5.38 -0.22 6.32
C THR A 16 -4.74 0.85 7.21
N LEU A 17 -3.42 0.80 7.33
CA LEU A 17 -2.61 1.81 8.02
C LEU A 17 -2.15 2.96 7.12
N PHE A 18 -1.74 2.66 5.89
CA PHE A 18 -1.07 3.63 5.03
C PHE A 18 -1.92 3.99 3.83
N TYR A 19 -2.15 5.29 3.66
CA TYR A 19 -2.91 5.85 2.56
C TYR A 19 -2.03 6.72 1.68
N LEU A 20 -2.15 6.53 0.38
CA LEU A 20 -1.49 7.37 -0.59
C LEU A 20 -2.33 8.63 -0.83
N THR A 21 -1.73 9.79 -0.58
CA THR A 21 -2.42 11.09 -0.65
C THR A 21 -1.90 12.00 -1.74
N CYS A 22 -0.75 11.68 -2.36
CA CYS A 22 -0.20 12.47 -3.45
C CYS A 22 -1.11 12.32 -4.69
N PRO A 23 -1.76 13.39 -5.17
CA PRO A 23 -2.73 13.29 -6.27
C PRO A 23 -2.10 12.74 -7.55
N TRP A 24 -0.86 13.15 -7.83
CA TRP A 24 -0.12 12.66 -8.98
C TRP A 24 0.15 11.16 -8.93
N LEU A 25 0.62 10.64 -7.78
CA LEU A 25 0.85 9.20 -7.62
C LEU A 25 -0.46 8.41 -7.68
N VAL A 26 -1.53 8.94 -7.08
CA VAL A 26 -2.87 8.33 -7.16
C VAL A 26 -3.33 8.22 -8.61
N LEU A 27 -3.21 9.30 -9.40
CA LEU A 27 -3.58 9.30 -10.82
C LEU A 27 -2.72 8.33 -11.64
N TYR A 28 -1.42 8.29 -11.39
CA TYR A 28 -0.50 7.36 -12.06
C TYR A 28 -0.90 5.91 -11.79
N ILE A 29 -1.14 5.56 -10.52
CA ILE A 29 -1.54 4.20 -10.12
C ILE A 29 -2.94 3.85 -10.63
N ASN A 30 -3.89 4.79 -10.66
CA ASN A 30 -5.20 4.55 -11.26
C ASN A 30 -5.07 4.10 -12.72
N GLY A 31 -4.11 4.68 -13.46
CA GLY A 31 -3.78 4.23 -14.82
C GLY A 31 -3.30 2.77 -14.84
N LEU A 32 -2.44 2.37 -13.90
CA LEU A 32 -1.96 0.99 -13.79
C LEU A 32 -3.09 0.02 -13.40
N GLU A 33 -3.90 0.36 -12.41
CA GLU A 33 -5.01 -0.47 -11.93
C GLU A 33 -6.16 -0.57 -12.94
N SER A 34 -6.28 0.39 -13.86
CA SER A 34 -7.24 0.28 -14.98
C SER A 34 -6.88 -0.82 -15.99
N THR A 35 -5.74 -1.48 -15.80
CA THR A 35 -5.25 -2.62 -16.60
C THR A 35 -5.21 -3.92 -15.79
N THR A 36 -4.67 -5.00 -16.36
CA THR A 36 -4.50 -6.32 -15.71
C THR A 36 -3.40 -6.37 -14.64
N ALA A 37 -2.81 -5.22 -14.28
CA ALA A 37 -1.66 -5.13 -13.38
C ALA A 37 -1.88 -5.82 -12.03
N VAL A 38 -3.08 -5.73 -11.46
CA VAL A 38 -3.45 -6.37 -10.19
C VAL A 38 -3.32 -7.90 -10.28
N SER A 39 -3.89 -8.50 -11.33
CA SER A 39 -3.80 -9.94 -11.57
C SER A 39 -2.38 -10.40 -11.93
N GLU A 40 -1.64 -9.59 -12.68
CA GLU A 40 -0.24 -9.88 -13.03
C GLU A 40 0.65 -9.93 -11.79
N TRP A 41 0.42 -9.02 -10.83
CA TRP A 41 1.15 -9.04 -9.56
C TRP A 41 0.84 -10.28 -8.73
N ALA A 42 -0.43 -10.70 -8.67
CA ALA A 42 -0.80 -11.93 -8.00
C ALA A 42 -0.09 -13.15 -8.65
N GLU A 43 0.02 -13.19 -9.97
CA GLU A 43 0.73 -14.24 -10.70
C GLU A 43 2.25 -14.21 -10.43
N LYS A 44 2.89 -13.04 -10.47
CA LYS A 44 4.32 -12.88 -10.14
C LYS A 44 4.62 -13.32 -8.71
N LEU A 45 3.81 -12.90 -7.74
CA LEU A 45 3.94 -13.34 -6.35
C LEU A 45 3.69 -14.84 -6.17
N ALA A 46 2.92 -15.46 -7.06
CA ALA A 46 2.72 -16.89 -7.08
C ALA A 46 3.87 -17.67 -7.74
N THR A 47 4.60 -17.09 -8.68
CA THR A 47 5.58 -17.81 -9.50
C THR A 47 7.04 -17.49 -9.14
N GLU A 48 7.30 -16.32 -8.57
CA GLU A 48 8.65 -15.85 -8.25
C GLU A 48 8.95 -16.00 -6.74
N PRO A 49 9.83 -16.93 -6.32
CA PRO A 49 10.08 -17.23 -4.91
C PRO A 49 10.62 -16.04 -4.11
N ASP A 50 11.45 -15.20 -4.72
CA ASP A 50 12.05 -14.04 -4.06
C ASP A 50 10.98 -12.97 -3.76
N LEU A 51 10.13 -12.63 -4.74
CA LEU A 51 9.03 -11.67 -4.55
C LEU A 51 8.02 -12.17 -3.52
N ARG A 52 7.69 -13.46 -3.58
CA ARG A 52 6.81 -14.12 -2.60
C ARG A 52 7.36 -13.96 -1.18
N SER A 53 8.65 -14.23 -0.99
CA SER A 53 9.29 -14.21 0.32
C SER A 53 9.33 -12.79 0.90
N ARG A 54 9.67 -11.81 0.06
CA ARG A 54 9.61 -10.38 0.41
C ARG A 54 8.20 -9.94 0.78
N MET A 55 7.20 -10.30 -0.02
CA MET A 55 5.81 -9.94 0.24
C MET A 55 5.28 -10.55 1.54
N ILE A 56 5.56 -11.82 1.83
CA ILE A 56 5.17 -12.46 3.10
C ILE A 56 5.83 -11.75 4.30
N ALA A 57 7.13 -11.43 4.20
CA ALA A 57 7.84 -10.71 5.26
C ALA A 57 7.28 -9.29 5.46
N THR A 58 6.95 -8.60 4.38
CA THR A 58 6.34 -7.27 4.41
C THR A 58 4.95 -7.29 5.00
N ASP A 59 4.10 -8.25 4.65
CA ASP A 59 2.77 -8.41 5.26
C ASP A 59 2.86 -8.70 6.77
N ALA A 60 3.80 -9.55 7.19
CA ALA A 60 4.03 -9.82 8.61
C ALA A 60 4.47 -8.56 9.38
N ARG A 61 5.39 -7.78 8.81
CA ARG A 61 5.83 -6.49 9.39
C ARG A 61 4.68 -5.48 9.45
N TYR A 62 3.87 -5.41 8.41
CA TYR A 62 2.70 -4.54 8.35
C TYR A 62 1.70 -4.86 9.48
N ARG A 63 1.39 -6.14 9.70
CA ARG A 63 0.51 -6.59 10.79
C ARG A 63 1.11 -6.27 12.17
N ALA A 64 2.41 -6.46 12.34
CA ALA A 64 3.09 -6.10 13.58
C ALA A 64 3.03 -4.58 13.86
N MET A 65 3.20 -3.75 12.83
CA MET A 65 3.01 -2.30 12.94
C MET A 65 1.57 -1.97 13.30
N ARG A 66 0.59 -2.65 12.70
CA ARG A 66 -0.84 -2.42 12.98
C ARG A 66 -1.17 -2.75 14.43
N ALA A 67 -0.65 -3.86 14.94
CA ALA A 67 -0.73 -4.20 16.36
C ALA A 67 -0.13 -3.09 17.24
N SER A 68 1.04 -2.57 16.89
CA SER A 68 1.67 -1.47 17.64
C SER A 68 0.82 -0.20 17.65
N PHE A 69 0.21 0.17 16.52
CA PHE A 69 -0.68 1.33 16.42
C PHE A 69 -1.99 1.14 17.23
N ALA A 70 -2.42 -0.11 17.41
CA ALA A 70 -3.59 -0.47 18.20
C ALA A 70 -3.29 -0.72 19.70
N GLY A 71 -2.06 -0.48 20.17
CA GLY A 71 -1.70 -0.67 21.58
C GLY A 71 -1.29 -2.10 21.97
N GLY A 72 -0.91 -2.94 21.01
CA GLY A 72 -0.21 -4.20 21.24
C GLY A 72 -0.77 -5.42 20.49
N THR A 73 -2.03 -5.39 20.10
CA THR A 73 -2.70 -6.49 19.39
C THR A 73 -3.31 -6.01 18.09
N ASP A 74 -3.10 -6.75 17.01
CA ASP A 74 -3.71 -6.45 15.71
C ASP A 74 -5.23 -6.62 15.79
N PRO A 75 -6.03 -5.57 15.58
CA PRO A 75 -7.48 -5.67 15.64
C PRO A 75 -8.10 -6.40 14.44
N THR A 76 -7.34 -6.60 13.36
CA THR A 76 -7.80 -7.28 12.13
C THR A 76 -6.81 -8.37 11.72
N PRO A 77 -6.58 -9.40 12.55
CA PRO A 77 -5.48 -10.35 12.37
C PRO A 77 -5.67 -11.29 11.17
N ASP A 78 -6.87 -11.39 10.60
CA ASP A 78 -7.18 -12.27 9.47
C ASP A 78 -6.84 -11.68 8.10
N VAL A 79 -6.46 -10.41 8.05
CA VAL A 79 -6.19 -9.69 6.81
C VAL A 79 -4.88 -8.91 6.87
N GLY A 80 -4.26 -8.74 5.72
CA GLY A 80 -2.98 -8.08 5.53
C GLY A 80 -3.11 -6.68 4.94
N ILE A 81 -2.09 -6.30 4.17
CA ILE A 81 -2.06 -5.06 3.37
C ILE A 81 -3.33 -4.99 2.49
N ALA A 82 -3.98 -3.82 2.40
CA ALA A 82 -5.21 -3.64 1.62
C ALA A 82 -6.40 -4.55 2.02
N GLY A 83 -6.40 -5.14 3.21
CA GLY A 83 -7.48 -6.04 3.66
C GLY A 83 -7.53 -7.38 2.90
N GLN A 84 -6.41 -7.81 2.31
CA GLN A 84 -6.33 -9.11 1.62
C GLN A 84 -6.10 -10.26 2.62
N ARG A 85 -6.76 -11.41 2.41
CA ARG A 85 -6.60 -12.58 3.30
C ARG A 85 -5.26 -13.28 3.09
N SER A 86 -4.79 -13.31 1.85
CA SER A 86 -3.49 -13.87 1.48
C SER A 86 -2.57 -12.74 1.01
N PRO A 87 -1.32 -12.67 1.47
CA PRO A 87 -0.36 -11.65 1.03
C PRO A 87 -0.03 -11.73 -0.47
N LEU A 88 -0.44 -12.81 -1.15
CA LEU A 88 -0.16 -13.04 -2.58
C LEU A 88 -1.32 -12.65 -3.49
N SER A 89 -2.43 -12.15 -2.94
CA SER A 89 -3.64 -11.86 -3.72
C SER A 89 -3.72 -10.43 -4.24
N THR A 90 -2.73 -9.57 -3.95
CA THR A 90 -2.59 -8.14 -4.30
C THR A 90 -3.87 -7.51 -4.81
N LYS A 91 -4.59 -6.75 -3.98
CA LYS A 91 -5.88 -6.15 -4.37
C LYS A 91 -5.79 -4.68 -4.80
N CYS A 92 -4.89 -3.92 -4.19
CA CYS A 92 -4.80 -2.48 -4.36
C CYS A 92 -3.34 -2.04 -4.36
N ILE A 93 -2.88 -1.57 -5.51
CA ILE A 93 -1.53 -1.08 -5.74
C ILE A 93 -1.27 0.20 -4.92
N HIS A 94 -2.27 1.06 -4.69
CA HIS A 94 -2.07 2.25 -3.84
C HIS A 94 -1.62 1.89 -2.43
N ALA A 95 -2.21 0.84 -1.84
CA ALA A 95 -1.86 0.39 -0.50
C ALA A 95 -0.44 -0.19 -0.46
N HIS A 96 -0.03 -0.93 -1.49
CA HIS A 96 1.33 -1.46 -1.61
C HIS A 96 2.37 -0.34 -1.82
N VAL A 97 2.09 0.64 -2.68
CA VAL A 97 2.95 1.82 -2.84
C VAL A 97 3.03 2.64 -1.55
N ALA A 98 1.90 2.86 -0.87
CA ALA A 98 1.91 3.56 0.42
C ALA A 98 2.74 2.80 1.47
N THR A 99 2.66 1.46 1.47
CA THR A 99 3.43 0.58 2.37
C THR A 99 4.93 0.65 2.08
N TYR A 100 5.33 0.64 0.80
CA TYR A 100 6.71 0.86 0.39
C TYR A 100 7.23 2.23 0.84
N LEU A 101 6.46 3.29 0.60
CA LEU A 101 6.82 4.66 1.00
C LEU A 101 6.85 4.86 2.51
N ALA A 102 6.17 4.01 3.29
CA ALA A 102 6.26 3.97 4.75
C ALA A 102 7.54 3.27 5.25
N GLY A 103 8.39 2.76 4.34
CA GLY A 103 9.69 2.17 4.65
C GLY A 103 9.69 0.65 4.77
N LEU A 104 8.61 -0.04 4.34
CA LEU A 104 8.61 -1.50 4.26
C LEU A 104 9.14 -1.96 2.90
N ASP A 105 9.69 -3.17 2.87
CA ASP A 105 10.24 -3.80 1.67
C ASP A 105 9.13 -4.40 0.80
N ASP A 106 8.13 -3.60 0.43
CA ASP A 106 7.00 -4.05 -0.40
C ASP A 106 7.43 -4.15 -1.87
N PRO A 107 7.51 -5.36 -2.46
CA PRO A 107 8.03 -5.53 -3.81
C PRO A 107 7.12 -4.96 -4.91
N VAL A 108 5.80 -4.89 -4.65
CA VAL A 108 4.84 -4.29 -5.59
C VAL A 108 5.04 -2.79 -5.59
N GLY A 109 5.09 -2.18 -4.39
CA GLY A 109 5.32 -0.75 -4.24
C GLY A 109 6.67 -0.29 -4.79
N GLU A 110 7.75 -1.03 -4.49
CA GLU A 110 9.09 -0.75 -5.03
C GLU A 110 9.09 -0.74 -6.56
N SER A 111 8.49 -1.77 -7.17
CA SER A 111 8.52 -1.94 -8.62
C SER A 111 7.73 -0.83 -9.33
N VAL A 112 6.59 -0.43 -8.76
CA VAL A 112 5.81 0.69 -9.28
C VAL A 112 6.61 1.98 -9.21
N VAL A 113 7.19 2.30 -8.04
CA VAL A 113 8.01 3.51 -7.87
C VAL A 113 9.23 3.50 -8.78
N SER A 114 9.89 2.35 -8.94
CA SER A 114 11.07 2.21 -9.80
C SER A 114 10.76 2.33 -11.30
N SER A 115 9.53 2.00 -11.71
CA SER A 115 9.09 2.14 -13.11
C SER A 115 8.79 3.60 -13.52
N MET A 116 8.71 4.51 -12.55
CA MET A 116 8.41 5.91 -12.80
C MET A 116 9.62 6.61 -13.41
N THR A 117 9.44 7.12 -14.63
CA THR A 117 10.50 7.86 -15.35
C THR A 117 10.68 9.29 -14.85
N ALA A 118 9.68 9.85 -14.16
CA ALA A 118 9.77 11.15 -13.51
C ALA A 118 10.07 10.96 -12.02
N CYS A 119 11.18 11.52 -11.54
CA CYS A 119 11.55 11.49 -10.13
C CYS A 119 10.64 12.36 -9.24
N CYS A 120 9.83 13.23 -9.85
CA CYS A 120 8.92 14.13 -9.15
C CYS A 120 7.69 14.46 -10.01
N CYS A 121 6.63 14.93 -9.36
CA CYS A 121 5.43 15.41 -10.03
C CYS A 121 5.81 16.55 -11.01
N PRO A 122 5.59 16.39 -12.33
CA PRO A 122 6.02 17.38 -13.30
C PRO A 122 5.16 18.65 -13.32
N SER A 123 4.01 18.63 -12.63
CA SER A 123 2.98 19.67 -12.73
C SER A 123 2.52 20.23 -11.38
N ASP A 124 3.24 19.96 -10.29
CA ASP A 124 2.88 20.41 -8.93
C ASP A 124 1.39 20.16 -8.60
N LEU A 125 0.81 19.02 -9.01
CA LEU A 125 -0.61 18.72 -8.84
C LEU A 125 -1.10 18.83 -7.39
N CYS A 126 -0.21 18.67 -6.41
CA CYS A 126 -0.58 18.87 -5.00
C CYS A 126 -0.88 20.33 -4.66
N ARG A 127 -0.36 21.31 -5.41
CA ARG A 127 -0.57 22.75 -5.16
C ARG A 127 -2.06 23.12 -5.17
N THR A 128 -2.84 22.53 -6.06
CA THR A 128 -4.29 22.79 -6.13
C THR A 128 -5.04 22.33 -4.89
N TYR A 129 -4.45 21.47 -4.05
CA TYR A 129 -5.03 20.99 -2.80
C TYR A 129 -4.46 21.69 -1.56
N LEU A 130 -3.45 22.55 -1.71
CA LEU A 130 -2.85 23.33 -0.63
C LEU A 130 -3.44 24.74 -0.53
N GLU A 131 -4.08 25.23 -1.59
CA GLU A 131 -4.66 26.58 -1.64
C GLU A 131 -6.06 26.65 -0.99
N ASP A 132 -6.68 25.49 -0.75
CA ASP A 132 -8.01 25.33 -0.13
C ASP A 132 -7.96 24.89 1.36
N ALA A 133 -6.78 24.90 2.00
CA ALA A 133 -6.54 24.37 3.35
C ALA A 133 -6.18 25.43 4.40
#